data_AF-A0A6J3MAH6-F1
#
_entry.id   AF-A0A6J3MAH6-F1
#
_cell.length_a   1.000
_cell.length_b   1.000
_cell.length_c   1.000
_cell.angle_alpha   90.00
_cell.angle_beta   90.00
_cell.angle_gamma   90.00
#
_symmetry.space_group_name_H-M   'P 1'
#
loop_
_entity.id
_entity.type
_entity.pdbx_description
1 polymer ?
#
loop_
_entity_poly.entity_id
_entity_poly.type
_entity_poly.pdbx_seq_one_letter_code
_entity_poly.pdbx_strand_id
1 'polypeptide(L)'
;MACKSTSPHLVNPSGLAMLGISGVFFAFVPVTSWLAQPSGLLERAVNGVISSVAYVSTAGASGTIAPANQIAALTALYLGVTYAISGAGSAAATASGNRGGRDNNNPRAQNADLKGLPLRLYSAHHHLVEFFPSWAIVAALTQISAPGDQTLINLLGLHVISKVFVHYPSYLLNVSTTRSLGHILATASVINVAARLANQRLLAL
;
A
#
# COMPACT_ATOMS: atom_id res chain seq x y z
N MET A 1 -0.09 -38.29 19.39
CA MET A 1 -0.27 -37.67 20.73
C MET A 1 -0.56 -36.19 20.49
N ALA A 2 -1.83 -35.77 20.49
CA ALA A 2 -2.21 -34.40 20.18
C ALA A 2 -2.02 -33.52 21.43
N CYS A 3 -1.10 -32.56 21.36
CA CYS A 3 -0.91 -31.56 22.41
C CYS A 3 -2.20 -30.71 22.51
N LYS A 4 -2.90 -30.84 23.64
CA LYS A 4 -4.12 -30.08 23.94
C LYS A 4 -3.70 -28.66 24.29
N SER A 5 -3.98 -27.71 23.40
CA SER A 5 -3.75 -26.27 23.60
C SER A 5 -4.33 -25.82 24.95
N THR A 6 -3.49 -25.30 25.84
CA THR A 6 -3.81 -24.94 27.24
C THR A 6 -4.46 -23.57 27.40
N SER A 7 -4.81 -22.91 26.31
CA SER A 7 -5.37 -21.55 26.28
C SER A 7 -6.83 -21.59 25.77
N PRO A 8 -7.82 -21.23 26.60
CA PRO A 8 -9.25 -21.49 26.35
C PRO A 8 -9.85 -20.76 25.13
N HIS A 9 -9.11 -19.86 24.49
CA HIS A 9 -9.55 -19.09 23.33
C HIS A 9 -8.69 -19.28 22.06
N LEU A 10 -7.64 -20.12 22.11
CA LEU A 10 -6.79 -20.38 20.93
C LEU A 10 -7.29 -21.60 20.16
N VAL A 11 -8.22 -21.36 19.24
CA VAL A 11 -8.83 -22.38 18.36
C VAL A 11 -7.81 -22.98 17.39
N ASN A 12 -6.84 -22.18 16.91
CA ASN A 12 -5.72 -22.64 16.11
C ASN A 12 -4.39 -22.00 16.57
N PRO A 13 -3.66 -22.63 17.51
CA PRO A 13 -2.40 -22.09 18.04
C PRO A 13 -1.29 -21.97 16.98
N SER A 14 -1.30 -22.81 15.93
CA SER A 14 -0.31 -22.72 14.84
C SER A 14 -0.39 -21.39 14.08
N GLY A 15 -1.54 -20.70 14.13
CA GLY A 15 -1.70 -19.37 13.57
C GLY A 15 -0.78 -18.31 14.22
N LEU A 16 -0.31 -18.54 15.45
CA LEU A 16 0.65 -17.65 16.11
C LEU A 16 2.00 -17.58 15.38
N ALA A 17 2.35 -18.60 14.58
CA ALA A 17 3.54 -18.56 13.74
C ALA A 17 3.53 -17.40 12.73
N MET A 18 2.35 -16.86 12.39
CA MET A 18 2.23 -15.70 11.50
C MET A 18 2.86 -14.43 12.07
N LEU A 19 3.09 -14.34 13.39
CA LEU A 19 3.86 -13.25 13.99
C LEU A 19 5.29 -13.18 13.43
N GLY A 20 5.85 -14.32 13.00
CA GLY A 20 7.17 -14.38 12.37
C GLY A 20 7.26 -13.65 11.03
N ILE A 21 6.12 -13.36 10.38
CA ILE A 21 6.09 -12.58 9.12
C ILE A 21 6.64 -11.17 9.33
N SER A 22 6.57 -10.62 10.55
CA SER A 22 7.16 -9.31 10.86
C SER A 22 8.65 -9.23 10.51
N GLY A 23 9.41 -10.31 10.75
CA GLY A 23 10.83 -10.37 10.39
C GLY A 23 11.08 -10.31 8.89
N VAL A 24 10.14 -10.78 8.07
CA VAL A 24 10.25 -10.77 6.60
C VAL A 24 10.27 -9.34 6.06
N PHE A 25 9.49 -8.42 6.63
CA PHE A 25 9.49 -7.02 6.19
C PHE A 25 10.86 -6.36 6.37
N PHE A 26 11.54 -6.63 7.48
CA PHE A 26 12.91 -6.15 7.73
C PHE A 26 13.92 -6.84 6.82
N ALA A 27 13.81 -8.15 6.61
CA ALA A 27 14.71 -8.91 5.75
C ALA A 27 14.67 -8.44 4.27
N PHE A 28 13.57 -7.82 3.83
CA PHE A 28 13.43 -7.25 2.49
C PHE A 28 13.93 -5.81 2.36
N VAL A 29 14.35 -5.15 3.45
CA VAL A 29 14.90 -3.77 3.39
C VAL A 29 16.13 -3.68 2.45
N PRO A 30 17.13 -4.59 2.49
CA PRO A 30 18.23 -4.56 1.53
C PRO A 30 17.76 -4.73 0.07
N VAL A 31 16.77 -5.59 -0.17
CA VAL A 31 16.19 -5.80 -1.51
C VAL A 31 15.56 -4.51 -2.03
N THR A 32 14.79 -3.81 -1.19
CA THR A 32 14.20 -2.52 -1.59
C THR A 32 15.25 -1.44 -1.84
N SER A 33 16.37 -1.45 -1.10
CA SER A 33 17.51 -0.56 -1.39
C SER A 33 18.21 -0.87 -2.72
N TRP A 34 18.32 -2.14 -3.08
CA TRP A 34 18.87 -2.53 -4.37
C TRP A 34 17.93 -2.13 -5.52
N LEU A 35 16.61 -2.31 -5.35
CA LEU A 35 15.63 -1.89 -6.36
C LEU A 35 15.58 -0.37 -6.54
N ALA A 36 15.71 0.40 -5.46
CA ALA A 36 15.57 1.85 -5.45
C ALA A 36 16.80 2.64 -5.93
N GLN A 37 17.84 1.97 -6.41
CA GLN A 37 19.02 2.63 -6.94
C GLN A 37 18.66 3.61 -8.07
N PRO A 38 19.28 4.81 -8.09
CA PRO A 38 19.03 5.79 -9.14
C PRO A 38 19.33 5.24 -10.54
N SER A 39 18.64 5.78 -11.55
CA SER A 39 18.76 5.36 -12.96
C SER A 39 18.35 3.91 -13.28
N GLY A 40 17.78 3.19 -12.30
CA GLY A 40 17.29 1.81 -12.46
C GLY A 40 15.93 1.69 -13.13
N LEU A 41 15.47 0.44 -13.32
CA LEU A 41 14.14 0.14 -13.88
C LEU A 41 13.01 0.70 -13.00
N LEU A 42 13.16 0.60 -11.68
CA LEU A 42 12.17 1.12 -10.75
C LEU A 42 11.99 2.63 -10.91
N GLU A 43 13.07 3.40 -11.02
CA GLU A 43 12.99 4.85 -11.24
C GLU A 43 12.21 5.19 -12.51
N ARG A 44 12.47 4.46 -13.61
CA ARG A 44 11.70 4.65 -14.86
C ARG A 44 10.22 4.34 -14.67
N ALA A 45 9.90 3.26 -13.95
CA ALA A 45 8.51 2.91 -13.64
C ALA A 45 7.85 4.00 -12.78
N VAL A 46 8.54 4.50 -11.75
CA VAL A 46 8.08 5.58 -10.88
C VAL A 46 7.87 6.87 -11.66
N ASN A 47 8.81 7.25 -12.53
CA ASN A 47 8.68 8.42 -13.40
C ASN A 47 7.52 8.27 -14.40
N GLY A 48 7.28 7.06 -14.92
CA GLY A 48 6.12 6.77 -15.76
C GLY A 48 4.79 6.96 -15.01
N VAL A 49 4.73 6.51 -13.76
CA VAL A 49 3.59 6.73 -12.86
C VAL A 49 3.39 8.23 -12.56
N ILE A 50 4.46 8.95 -12.24
CA ILE A 50 4.40 10.40 -11.98
C ILE A 50 3.91 11.15 -13.23
N SER A 51 4.40 10.77 -14.42
CA SER A 51 4.00 11.37 -15.68
C SER A 51 2.53 11.10 -16.01
N SER A 52 2.00 9.92 -15.68
CA SER A 52 0.57 9.63 -15.87
C SER A 52 -0.32 10.45 -14.94
N VAL A 53 0.13 10.70 -13.70
CA VAL A 53 -0.55 11.64 -12.78
C VAL A 53 -0.54 13.05 -13.34
N ALA A 54 0.61 13.52 -13.87
CA ALA A 54 0.72 14.82 -14.50
C ALA A 54 -0.32 14.97 -15.62
N TYR A 55 -0.34 14.02 -16.55
CA TYR A 55 -1.25 13.98 -17.68
C TYR A 55 -2.73 14.02 -17.25
N VAL A 56 -3.11 13.25 -16.23
CA VAL A 56 -4.50 13.25 -15.73
C VAL A 56 -4.83 14.57 -15.04
N SER A 57 -3.92 15.12 -14.23
CA SER A 57 -4.14 16.36 -13.47
C SER A 57 -4.27 17.61 -14.35
N THR A 58 -3.68 17.60 -15.55
CA THR A 58 -3.70 18.70 -16.52
C THR A 58 -4.74 18.49 -17.64
N ALA A 59 -5.71 17.59 -17.43
CA ALA A 59 -6.73 17.24 -18.42
C ALA A 59 -6.16 16.85 -19.79
N GLY A 60 -5.03 16.13 -19.79
CA GLY A 60 -4.39 15.59 -20.99
C GLY A 60 -3.32 16.48 -21.62
N ALA A 61 -2.96 17.62 -21.00
CA ALA A 61 -1.83 18.42 -21.46
C ALA A 61 -0.50 17.81 -21.00
N SER A 62 0.48 17.77 -21.90
CA SER A 62 1.84 17.33 -21.54
C SER A 62 2.48 18.32 -20.56
N GLY A 63 2.73 17.87 -19.35
CA GLY A 63 3.41 18.64 -18.31
C GLY A 63 4.45 17.78 -17.58
N THR A 64 5.49 18.42 -17.08
CA THR A 64 6.52 17.77 -16.24
C THR A 64 6.26 18.13 -14.78
N ILE A 65 6.33 17.13 -13.91
CA ILE A 65 6.29 17.37 -12.46
C ILE A 65 7.72 17.67 -12.01
N ALA A 66 7.92 18.85 -11.45
CA ALA A 66 9.20 19.24 -10.88
C ALA A 66 9.67 18.19 -9.84
N PRO A 67 10.99 17.92 -9.73
CA PRO A 67 11.51 16.91 -8.81
C PRO A 67 10.97 17.04 -7.38
N ALA A 68 10.89 18.28 -6.86
CA ALA A 68 10.38 18.60 -5.53
C ALA A 68 8.89 18.24 -5.31
N ASN A 69 8.13 18.00 -6.38
CA ASN A 69 6.70 17.70 -6.35
C ASN A 69 6.39 16.24 -6.71
N GLN A 70 7.40 15.40 -6.95
CA GLN A 70 7.20 14.00 -7.32
C GLN A 70 6.52 13.20 -6.20
N ILE A 71 6.85 13.47 -4.93
CA ILE A 71 6.20 12.84 -3.78
C ILE A 71 4.72 13.24 -3.69
N ALA A 72 4.39 14.49 -3.98
CA ALA A 72 3.01 14.95 -4.05
C ALA A 72 2.22 14.23 -5.17
N ALA A 73 2.83 14.00 -6.33
CA ALA A 73 2.22 13.23 -7.42
C ALA A 73 1.92 11.78 -7.01
N LEU A 74 2.89 11.11 -6.37
CA LEU A 74 2.71 9.77 -5.81
C LEU A 74 1.60 9.74 -4.75
N THR A 75 1.52 10.78 -3.92
CA THR A 75 0.47 10.95 -2.89
C THR A 75 -0.91 11.07 -3.54
N ALA A 76 -1.05 11.90 -4.57
CA ALA A 76 -2.31 12.08 -5.29
C ALA A 76 -2.83 10.75 -5.86
N LEU A 77 -1.97 9.96 -6.49
CA LEU A 77 -2.34 8.63 -7.00
C LEU A 77 -2.74 7.69 -5.87
N TYR A 78 -1.92 7.57 -4.84
CA TYR A 78 -2.18 6.57 -3.79
C TYR A 78 -3.41 6.92 -2.95
N LEU A 79 -3.65 8.20 -2.69
CA LEU A 79 -4.87 8.70 -2.07
C LEU A 79 -6.09 8.44 -2.95
N GLY A 80 -6.01 8.75 -4.24
CA GLY A 80 -7.10 8.50 -5.20
C GLY A 80 -7.46 7.00 -5.28
N VAL A 81 -6.47 6.12 -5.34
CA VAL A 81 -6.72 4.67 -5.36
C VAL A 81 -7.29 4.18 -4.02
N THR A 82 -6.72 4.62 -2.91
CA THR A 82 -7.12 4.16 -1.57
C THR A 82 -8.54 4.63 -1.20
N TYR A 83 -8.87 5.90 -1.41
CA TYR A 83 -10.14 6.43 -0.92
C TYR A 83 -11.22 6.53 -1.99
N ALA A 84 -10.88 6.94 -3.22
CA ALA A 84 -11.88 7.05 -4.27
C ALA A 84 -12.16 5.71 -4.94
N ILE A 85 -11.14 5.07 -5.54
CA ILE A 85 -11.34 3.87 -6.36
C ILE A 85 -11.72 2.67 -5.49
N SER A 86 -10.88 2.31 -4.51
CA SER A 86 -11.17 1.14 -3.68
C SER A 86 -12.31 1.38 -2.69
N GLY A 87 -12.53 2.63 -2.25
CA GLY A 87 -13.69 3.00 -1.43
C GLY A 87 -15.01 2.81 -2.18
N ALA A 88 -15.09 3.29 -3.43
CA ALA A 88 -16.23 3.02 -4.29
C ALA A 88 -16.40 1.51 -4.57
N GLY A 89 -15.29 0.79 -4.81
CA GLY A 89 -15.30 -0.66 -4.97
C GLY A 89 -15.85 -1.41 -3.75
N SER A 90 -15.49 -0.97 -2.54
CA SER A 90 -15.99 -1.52 -1.27
C SER A 90 -17.49 -1.25 -1.07
N ALA A 91 -17.94 -0.04 -1.40
CA ALA A 91 -19.37 0.29 -1.36
C ALA A 91 -20.19 -0.55 -2.35
N ALA A 92 -19.70 -0.68 -3.59
CA ALA A 92 -20.31 -1.52 -4.63
C ALA A 92 -20.30 -3.00 -4.24
N ALA A 93 -19.24 -3.47 -3.60
CA ALA A 93 -19.17 -4.82 -3.05
C ALA A 93 -20.24 -5.08 -1.99
N THR A 94 -20.42 -4.14 -1.07
CA THR A 94 -21.45 -4.26 -0.03
C THR A 94 -22.85 -4.31 -0.66
N ALA A 95 -23.12 -3.46 -1.65
CA ALA A 95 -24.41 -3.43 -2.32
C ALA A 95 -24.68 -4.70 -3.16
N SER A 96 -23.68 -5.19 -3.88
CA SER A 96 -23.80 -6.38 -4.73
C SER A 96 -23.74 -7.70 -3.97
N GLY A 97 -23.11 -7.73 -2.80
CA GLY A 97 -23.00 -8.91 -1.94
C GLY A 97 -24.27 -9.20 -1.12
N ASN A 98 -25.20 -8.25 -1.06
CA ASN A 98 -26.43 -8.35 -0.26
C ASN A 98 -27.67 -8.28 -1.17
N ARG A 99 -28.62 -9.22 -0.99
CA ARG A 99 -29.84 -9.29 -1.84
C ARG A 99 -30.68 -8.01 -1.79
N GLY A 100 -30.73 -7.34 -0.64
CA GLY A 100 -31.45 -6.09 -0.44
C GLY A 100 -30.66 -4.83 -0.82
N GLY A 101 -29.48 -4.98 -1.42
CA GLY A 101 -28.57 -3.86 -1.62
C GLY A 101 -27.89 -3.44 -0.32
N ARG A 102 -27.46 -2.17 -0.25
CA ARG A 102 -26.74 -1.61 0.89
C ARG A 102 -27.72 -1.16 1.98
N ASP A 103 -27.58 -1.72 3.17
CA ASP A 103 -28.23 -1.25 4.40
C ASP A 103 -27.36 -0.19 5.09
N ASN A 104 -27.84 1.06 5.08
CA ASN A 104 -27.16 2.15 5.78
C ASN A 104 -27.60 2.28 7.26
N ASN A 105 -28.64 1.56 7.69
CA ASN A 105 -29.05 1.53 9.10
C ASN A 105 -28.13 0.60 9.92
N ASN A 106 -27.66 -0.50 9.33
CA ASN A 106 -26.72 -1.43 9.99
C ASN A 106 -25.45 -1.66 9.14
N PRO A 107 -24.63 -0.61 8.92
CA PRO A 107 -23.63 -0.61 7.86
C PRO A 107 -22.49 -1.62 8.05
N ARG A 108 -22.26 -2.07 9.29
CA ARG A 108 -21.22 -3.05 9.62
C ARG A 108 -21.75 -4.49 9.63
N ALA A 109 -23.01 -4.68 10.02
CA ALA A 109 -23.61 -6.01 10.11
C ALA A 109 -23.72 -6.68 8.73
N GLN A 110 -24.08 -5.89 7.70
CA GLN A 110 -24.19 -6.35 6.32
C GLN A 110 -22.88 -6.86 5.68
N ASN A 111 -21.73 -6.67 6.33
CA ASN A 111 -20.45 -7.15 5.82
C ASN A 111 -20.13 -8.58 6.28
N ALA A 112 -20.84 -9.10 7.29
CA ALA A 112 -20.56 -10.39 7.91
C ALA A 112 -20.70 -11.57 6.92
N ASP A 113 -21.64 -11.45 5.98
CA ASP A 113 -21.97 -12.53 5.04
C ASP A 113 -21.36 -12.33 3.63
N LEU A 114 -20.51 -11.31 3.44
CA LEU A 114 -19.85 -11.08 2.15
C LEU A 114 -18.98 -12.29 1.79
N LYS A 115 -19.08 -12.72 0.53
CA LYS A 115 -18.29 -13.84 -0.02
C LYS A 115 -17.78 -13.49 -1.42
N GLY A 116 -16.85 -14.30 -1.94
CA GLY A 116 -16.38 -14.18 -3.32
C GLY A 116 -15.75 -12.82 -3.63
N LEU A 117 -16.06 -12.26 -4.80
CA LEU A 117 -15.52 -10.97 -5.24
C LEU A 117 -15.95 -9.80 -4.33
N PRO A 118 -17.22 -9.67 -3.90
CA PRO A 118 -17.61 -8.66 -2.92
C PRO A 118 -16.73 -8.64 -1.66
N LEU A 119 -16.49 -9.79 -1.03
CA LEU A 119 -15.61 -9.86 0.14
C LEU A 119 -14.19 -9.39 -0.19
N ARG A 120 -13.65 -9.76 -1.36
CA ARG A 120 -12.30 -9.37 -1.78
C ARG A 120 -12.18 -7.86 -2.04
N LEU A 121 -13.16 -7.23 -2.67
CA LEU A 121 -13.21 -5.78 -2.88
C LEU A 121 -13.27 -5.02 -1.54
N TYR A 122 -14.16 -5.46 -0.65
CA TYR A 122 -14.28 -4.90 0.70
C TYR A 122 -12.96 -5.01 1.47
N SER A 123 -12.40 -6.22 1.54
CA SER A 123 -11.17 -6.49 2.29
C SER A 123 -9.95 -5.80 1.69
N ALA A 124 -9.87 -5.67 0.36
CA ALA A 124 -8.79 -4.97 -0.31
C ALA A 124 -8.77 -3.48 0.04
N HIS A 125 -9.92 -2.81 0.07
CA HIS A 125 -10.03 -1.42 0.50
C HIS A 125 -9.58 -1.24 1.96
N HIS A 126 -10.08 -2.08 2.87
CA HIS A 126 -9.70 -2.03 4.28
C HIS A 126 -8.19 -2.17 4.47
N HIS A 127 -7.58 -3.11 3.75
CA HIS A 127 -6.13 -3.29 3.82
C HIS A 127 -5.33 -2.11 3.21
N LEU A 128 -5.86 -1.39 2.22
CA LEU A 128 -5.23 -0.15 1.76
C LEU A 128 -5.32 0.95 2.83
N VAL A 129 -6.48 1.12 3.46
CA VAL A 129 -6.72 2.11 4.51
C VAL A 129 -5.85 1.85 5.76
N GLU A 130 -5.65 0.60 6.14
CA GLU A 130 -4.80 0.23 7.29
C GLU A 130 -3.33 0.63 7.11
N PHE A 131 -2.83 0.60 5.87
CA PHE A 131 -1.43 0.89 5.56
C PHE A 131 -1.18 2.30 5.01
N PHE A 132 -2.21 3.00 4.58
CA PHE A 132 -2.08 4.35 4.05
C PHE A 132 -1.43 5.33 5.06
N PRO A 133 -1.80 5.37 6.36
CA PRO A 133 -1.22 6.32 7.30
C PRO A 133 0.29 6.19 7.47
N SER A 134 0.82 4.96 7.49
CA SER A 134 2.26 4.74 7.67
C SER A 134 3.05 5.26 6.47
N TRP A 135 2.57 5.04 5.25
CA TRP A 135 3.17 5.62 4.05
C TRP A 135 3.03 7.14 4.03
N ALA A 136 1.86 7.68 4.36
CA ALA A 136 1.57 9.11 4.29
C ALA A 136 2.47 9.93 5.23
N ILE A 137 2.68 9.46 6.47
CA ILE A 137 3.58 10.12 7.44
C ILE A 137 5.01 10.16 6.89
N VAL A 138 5.50 9.05 6.36
CA VAL A 138 6.86 8.95 5.85
C VAL A 138 7.05 9.76 4.56
N ALA A 139 6.05 9.79 3.68
CA ALA A 139 6.04 10.63 2.49
C ALA A 139 6.07 12.13 2.86
N ALA A 140 5.24 12.55 3.82
CA ALA A 140 5.24 13.94 4.31
C ALA A 140 6.57 14.33 4.95
N LEU A 141 7.16 13.46 5.78
CA LEU A 141 8.48 13.71 6.36
C LEU A 141 9.56 13.81 5.27
N THR A 142 9.53 12.93 4.27
CA THR A 142 10.44 12.99 3.12
C THR A 142 10.29 14.29 2.34
N GLN A 143 9.06 14.75 2.12
CA GLN A 143 8.77 16.01 1.42
C GLN A 143 9.36 17.23 2.15
N ILE A 144 9.42 17.21 3.47
CA ILE A 144 9.94 18.31 4.28
C ILE A 144 11.48 18.22 4.39
N SER A 145 12.01 17.03 4.64
CA SER A 145 13.42 16.84 4.96
C SER A 145 14.32 16.61 3.74
N ALA A 146 13.79 16.04 2.66
CA ALA A 146 14.57 15.65 1.47
C ALA A 146 13.72 15.57 0.18
N PRO A 147 13.03 16.65 -0.24
CA PRO A 147 12.02 16.63 -1.32
C PRO A 147 12.51 16.23 -2.72
N GLY A 148 13.82 16.13 -2.95
CA GLY A 148 14.43 15.76 -4.23
C GLY A 148 15.36 14.56 -4.16
N ASP A 149 15.41 13.84 -3.03
CA ASP A 149 16.23 12.63 -2.92
C ASP A 149 15.61 11.50 -3.77
N GLN A 150 16.23 11.25 -4.93
CA GLN A 150 15.75 10.27 -5.89
C GLN A 150 15.62 8.87 -5.31
N THR A 151 16.50 8.47 -4.38
CA THR A 151 16.42 7.14 -3.76
C THR A 151 15.19 7.03 -2.86
N LEU A 152 14.90 8.06 -2.07
CA LEU A 152 13.70 8.09 -1.23
C LEU A 152 12.43 8.15 -2.07
N ILE A 153 12.44 8.93 -3.15
CA ILE A 153 11.33 8.98 -4.13
C ILE A 153 11.10 7.59 -4.75
N ASN A 154 12.17 6.89 -5.14
CA ASN A 154 12.07 5.53 -5.69
C ASN A 154 11.48 4.55 -4.67
N LEU A 155 11.85 4.63 -3.39
CA LEU A 155 11.29 3.77 -2.34
C LEU A 155 9.81 4.06 -2.05
N LEU A 156 9.41 5.35 -2.02
CA LEU A 156 8.02 5.76 -1.90
C LEU A 156 7.21 5.32 -3.12
N GLY A 157 7.78 5.45 -4.31
CA GLY A 157 7.19 4.99 -5.56
C GLY A 157 7.07 3.46 -5.63
N LEU A 158 8.03 2.71 -5.10
CA LEU A 158 7.95 1.25 -4.97
C LEU A 158 6.76 0.83 -4.12
N HIS A 159 6.49 1.55 -3.02
CA HIS A 159 5.30 1.30 -2.21
C HIS A 159 4.02 1.49 -3.04
N VAL A 160 3.90 2.65 -3.70
CA VAL A 160 2.71 2.98 -4.50
C VAL A 160 2.51 1.94 -5.59
N ILE A 161 3.55 1.60 -6.35
CA ILE A 161 3.47 0.59 -7.42
C ILE A 161 3.05 -0.77 -6.85
N SER A 162 3.69 -1.19 -5.76
CA SER A 162 3.42 -2.49 -5.13
C SER A 162 2.01 -2.56 -4.56
N LYS A 163 1.46 -1.47 -4.00
CA LYS A 163 0.07 -1.43 -3.48
C LYS A 163 -0.96 -1.32 -4.60
N VAL A 164 -0.77 -0.38 -5.53
CA VAL A 164 -1.75 -0.01 -6.55
C VAL A 164 -1.80 -1.00 -7.71
N PHE A 165 -0.65 -1.43 -8.23
CA PHE A 165 -0.58 -2.23 -9.46
C PHE A 165 -0.34 -3.72 -9.23
N VAL A 166 0.16 -4.10 -8.05
CA VAL A 166 0.41 -5.52 -7.72
C VAL A 166 -0.57 -6.03 -6.67
N HIS A 167 -0.53 -5.47 -5.48
CA HIS A 167 -1.26 -5.98 -4.32
C HIS A 167 -2.78 -5.87 -4.50
N TYR A 168 -3.30 -4.68 -4.83
CA TYR A 168 -4.74 -4.46 -4.97
C TYR A 168 -5.36 -5.34 -6.08
N PRO A 169 -4.83 -5.37 -7.33
CA PRO A 169 -5.34 -6.27 -8.37
C PRO A 169 -5.22 -7.75 -7.98
N SER A 170 -4.11 -8.17 -7.37
CA SER A 170 -3.93 -9.55 -6.90
C SER A 170 -4.97 -9.93 -5.84
N TYR A 171 -5.38 -8.96 -5.00
CA TYR A 171 -6.46 -9.15 -4.04
C TYR A 171 -7.78 -9.45 -4.74
N LEU A 172 -8.14 -8.69 -5.78
CA LEU A 172 -9.40 -8.85 -6.51
C LEU A 172 -9.43 -10.17 -7.31
N LEU A 173 -8.30 -10.51 -7.93
CA LEU A 173 -8.10 -11.72 -8.73
C LEU A 173 -7.83 -12.98 -7.88
N ASN A 174 -7.76 -12.84 -6.56
CA ASN A 174 -7.50 -13.94 -5.62
C ASN A 174 -6.15 -14.67 -5.84
N VAL A 175 -5.11 -13.93 -6.23
CA VAL A 175 -3.75 -14.46 -6.40
C VAL A 175 -2.94 -14.19 -5.13
N SER A 176 -2.84 -15.21 -4.27
CA SER A 176 -2.31 -15.05 -2.90
C SER A 176 -0.83 -14.67 -2.87
N THR A 177 0.02 -15.34 -3.67
CA THR A 177 1.47 -15.15 -3.63
C THR A 177 1.88 -13.74 -4.05
N THR A 178 1.34 -13.23 -5.16
CA THR A 178 1.63 -11.87 -5.65
C THR A 178 1.06 -10.81 -4.72
N ARG A 179 -0.11 -11.05 -4.11
CA ARG A 179 -0.67 -10.19 -3.07
C ARG A 179 0.28 -10.05 -1.88
N SER A 180 0.80 -11.16 -1.37
CA SER A 180 1.72 -11.16 -0.23
C SER A 180 3.06 -10.51 -0.59
N LEU A 181 3.64 -10.84 -1.75
CA LEU A 181 4.90 -10.24 -2.20
C LEU A 181 4.77 -8.72 -2.38
N GLY A 182 3.72 -8.25 -3.04
CA GLY A 182 3.45 -6.82 -3.19
C GLY A 182 3.26 -6.12 -1.84
N HIS A 183 2.65 -6.80 -0.86
CA HIS A 183 2.54 -6.26 0.49
C HIS A 183 3.91 -6.17 1.18
N ILE A 184 4.73 -7.22 1.10
CA ILE A 184 6.06 -7.26 1.71
C ILE A 184 6.94 -6.15 1.15
N LEU A 185 7.01 -6.00 -0.17
CA LEU A 185 7.81 -4.95 -0.82
C LEU A 185 7.35 -3.55 -0.41
N ALA A 186 6.04 -3.31 -0.38
CA ALA A 186 5.48 -2.03 0.01
C ALA A 186 5.79 -1.67 1.48
N THR A 187 5.68 -2.63 2.39
CA THR A 187 5.96 -2.40 3.82
C THR A 187 7.46 -2.21 4.04
N ALA A 188 8.30 -3.06 3.43
CA ALA A 188 9.75 -2.97 3.53
C ALA A 188 10.28 -1.64 2.98
N SER A 189 9.70 -1.10 1.90
CA SER A 189 10.16 0.16 1.34
C SER A 189 9.85 1.35 2.25
N VAL A 190 8.70 1.36 2.93
CA VAL A 190 8.36 2.39 3.93
C VAL A 190 9.28 2.33 5.15
N ILE A 191 9.56 1.11 5.65
CA ILE A 191 10.55 0.90 6.72
C ILE A 191 11.92 1.44 6.30
N ASN A 192 12.32 1.21 5.05
CA ASN A 192 13.59 1.67 4.51
C ASN A 192 13.69 3.20 4.49
N VAL A 193 12.64 3.89 4.00
CA VAL A 193 12.60 5.35 4.00
C VAL A 193 12.70 5.89 5.43
N ALA A 194 11.89 5.35 6.35
CA ALA A 194 11.92 5.77 7.76
C ALA A 194 13.30 5.56 8.40
N ALA A 195 13.94 4.41 8.15
CA ALA A 195 15.28 4.12 8.66
C ALA A 195 16.34 5.07 8.07
N ARG A 196 16.24 5.43 6.79
CA ARG A 196 17.14 6.39 6.15
C ARG A 196 16.97 7.79 6.71
N LEU A 197 15.73 8.25 6.86
CA LEU A 197 15.43 9.56 7.46
C LEU A 197 15.91 9.64 8.92
N ALA A 198 15.78 8.56 9.69
CA ALA A 198 16.27 8.51 11.07
C ALA A 198 17.80 8.63 11.18
N ASN A 199 18.53 8.18 10.16
CA ASN A 199 20.00 8.23 10.11
C ASN A 199 20.53 9.46 9.34
N GLN A 200 19.68 10.12 8.56
CA GLN A 200 20.02 11.42 7.99
C GLN A 200 20.13 12.40 9.15
N ARG A 201 21.33 12.99 9.32
CA ARG A 201 21.45 14.21 10.10
C ARG A 201 20.54 15.22 9.40
N LEU A 202 19.45 15.62 10.05
CA LEU A 202 18.64 16.75 9.60
C LEU A 202 19.59 17.95 9.53
N LEU A 203 20.14 18.19 8.33
CA LEU A 203 21.10 19.24 8.10
C LEU A 203 20.32 20.55 8.24
N ALA A 204 20.61 21.24 9.34
CA ALA A 204 20.36 22.65 9.61
C ALA A 204 18.89 23.13 9.41
N LEU A 205 18.16 23.17 10.52
CA LEU A 205 17.38 24.38 10.81
C LEU A 205 18.34 25.52 11.11
#